data_AF-H0EF76-F1
#
_entry.id   AF-H0EF76-F1
#
_cell.length_a   1.000
_cell.length_b   1.000
_cell.length_c   1.000
_cell.angle_alpha   90.00
_cell.angle_beta   90.00
_cell.angle_gamma   90.00
#
_symmetry.space_group_name_H-M   'P 1'
#
loop_
_entity.id
_entity.type
_entity.pdbx_description
1 polymer ?
#
loop_
_entity_poly.entity_id
_entity_poly.type
_entity_poly.pdbx_seq_one_letter_code
_entity_poly.pdbx_strand_id
1 'polypeptide(L)'
;MFGKILGRAMDIDEETHGEWEEFNAVRKLLFDFVIPRLLRPLQSEGRNIKPCLIHGDLWDENCADDMRTGSVYAHNEYEIGYWRPVRHRLSHGTYVRAYKKHFPISEPEEDWDARNLLYSMRWNISLSVLVPISGQRKVVFDDMKILCRDICPDELAKVEAQFTVTGKNDSTDVADEEEEEEEEEEEEET
;
A
#
# COMPACT_ATOMS: atom_id res chain seq x y z
N MET A 1 2.61 -8.54 -15.43
CA MET A 1 1.89 -7.29 -15.75
C MET A 1 1.74 -6.41 -14.51
N PHE A 2 1.03 -6.86 -13.47
CA PHE A 2 0.78 -6.07 -12.25
C PHE A 2 2.03 -5.44 -11.62
N GLY A 3 3.12 -6.20 -11.41
CA GLY A 3 4.35 -5.65 -10.85
C GLY A 3 4.89 -4.43 -11.63
N LYS A 4 4.81 -4.44 -12.97
CA LYS A 4 5.24 -3.27 -13.77
C LYS A 4 4.37 -2.04 -13.53
N ILE A 5 3.06 -2.25 -13.37
CA ILE A 5 2.08 -1.17 -13.10
C ILE A 5 2.34 -0.57 -11.72
N LEU A 6 2.47 -1.41 -10.70
CA LEU A 6 2.77 -0.96 -9.34
C LEU A 6 4.13 -0.26 -9.28
N GLY A 7 5.14 -0.81 -9.95
CA GLY A 7 6.49 -0.24 -10.01
C GLY A 7 6.47 1.17 -10.59
N ARG A 8 5.80 1.37 -11.73
CA ARG A 8 5.68 2.71 -12.31
C ARG A 8 4.91 3.68 -11.42
N ALA A 9 3.87 3.21 -10.73
CA ALA A 9 3.11 4.05 -9.80
C ALA A 9 3.96 4.50 -8.60
N MET A 10 4.83 3.62 -8.09
CA MET A 10 5.79 3.96 -7.04
C MET A 10 6.91 4.89 -7.54
N ASP A 11 7.36 4.76 -8.79
CA ASP A 11 8.32 5.71 -9.37
C ASP A 11 7.72 7.13 -9.42
N ILE A 12 6.46 7.26 -9.85
CA ILE A 12 5.77 8.55 -9.91
C ILE A 12 5.56 9.13 -8.49
N ASP A 13 5.27 8.29 -7.49
CA ASP A 13 5.18 8.71 -6.09
C ASP A 13 6.51 9.26 -5.57
N GLU A 14 7.63 8.60 -5.88
CA GLU A 14 8.97 9.09 -5.55
C GLU A 14 9.32 10.40 -6.28
N GLU A 15 9.00 10.51 -7.57
CA GLU A 15 9.15 11.74 -8.36
C GLU A 15 8.33 12.90 -7.75
N THR A 16 7.20 12.62 -7.11
CA THR A 16 6.27 13.62 -6.54
C THR A 16 6.64 14.04 -5.11
N HIS A 17 6.98 13.07 -4.25
CA HIS A 17 7.13 13.28 -2.80
C HIS A 17 8.59 13.21 -2.34
N GLY A 18 9.52 12.97 -3.25
CA GLY A 18 10.93 12.78 -2.94
C GLY A 18 11.27 11.39 -2.42
N GLU A 19 12.56 11.13 -2.30
CA GLU A 19 13.10 9.83 -1.90
C GLU A 19 12.74 9.49 -0.45
N TRP A 20 12.45 8.21 -0.21
CA TRP A 20 12.30 7.65 1.13
C TRP A 20 13.03 6.31 1.17
N GLU A 21 14.25 6.31 1.72
CA GLU A 21 15.16 5.16 1.67
C GLU A 21 14.57 3.89 2.29
N GLU A 22 13.95 3.99 3.47
CA GLU A 22 13.31 2.84 4.13
C GLU A 22 12.15 2.28 3.29
N PHE A 23 11.34 3.17 2.70
CA PHE A 23 10.29 2.76 1.76
C PHE A 23 10.87 2.00 0.58
N ASN A 24 11.96 2.51 0.00
CA ASN A 24 12.61 1.90 -1.16
C ASN A 24 13.27 0.54 -0.82
N ALA A 25 13.80 0.38 0.39
CA ALA A 25 14.30 -0.90 0.87
C ALA A 25 13.18 -1.94 1.02
N VAL A 26 12.04 -1.56 1.62
CA VAL A 26 10.88 -2.47 1.76
C VAL A 26 10.22 -2.72 0.39
N ARG A 27 10.13 -1.71 -0.47
CA ARG A 27 9.69 -1.84 -1.88
C ARG A 27 10.51 -2.93 -2.58
N LYS A 28 11.83 -2.95 -2.43
CA LYS A 28 12.67 -4.00 -3.02
C LYS A 28 12.26 -5.40 -2.55
N LEU A 29 12.00 -5.59 -1.26
CA LEU A 29 11.53 -6.88 -0.73
C LEU A 29 10.17 -7.29 -1.32
N LEU A 30 9.26 -6.32 -1.48
CA LEU A 30 7.96 -6.55 -2.10
C LEU A 30 8.09 -7.12 -3.52
N PHE A 31 9.00 -6.55 -4.33
CA PHE A 31 9.23 -6.98 -5.71
C PHE A 31 9.97 -8.31 -5.82
N ASP A 32 10.94 -8.56 -4.94
CA ASP A 32 11.80 -9.75 -5.00
C ASP A 32 11.12 -11.00 -4.40
N PHE A 33 10.31 -10.83 -3.35
CA PHE A 33 9.75 -11.96 -2.59
C PHE A 33 8.23 -12.01 -2.64
N VAL A 34 7.55 -10.92 -2.27
CA VAL A 34 6.09 -10.90 -2.07
C VAL A 34 5.32 -11.10 -3.38
N ILE A 35 5.57 -10.25 -4.39
CA ILE A 35 4.87 -10.33 -5.68
C ILE A 35 5.07 -11.71 -6.33
N PRO A 36 6.29 -12.26 -6.41
CA PRO A 36 6.53 -13.64 -6.84
C PRO A 36 5.73 -14.69 -6.07
N ARG A 37 5.78 -14.67 -4.74
CA ARG A 37 5.14 -15.67 -3.88
C ARG A 37 3.62 -15.66 -4.01
N LEU A 38 3.01 -14.49 -4.18
CA LEU A 38 1.56 -14.35 -4.25
C LEU A 38 0.99 -14.55 -5.66
N LEU A 39 1.71 -14.14 -6.71
CA LEU A 39 1.16 -14.10 -8.07
C LEU A 39 1.62 -15.26 -8.97
N ARG A 40 2.78 -15.88 -8.73
CA ARG A 40 3.22 -17.04 -9.51
C ARG A 40 2.32 -18.27 -9.30
N PRO A 41 1.88 -18.60 -8.07
CA PRO A 41 1.02 -19.75 -7.82
C PRO A 41 -0.25 -19.77 -8.68
N LEU A 42 -0.84 -18.61 -8.93
CA LEU A 42 -2.06 -18.48 -9.74
C LEU A 42 -1.95 -19.08 -11.16
N GLN A 43 -0.74 -19.25 -11.69
CA GLN A 43 -0.46 -19.75 -13.03
C GLN A 43 0.55 -20.91 -13.06
N SER A 44 0.86 -21.51 -11.90
CA SER A 44 1.75 -22.67 -11.79
C SER A 44 0.97 -23.94 -11.43
N GLU A 45 1.62 -25.10 -11.52
CA GLU A 45 1.01 -26.40 -11.15
C GLU A 45 -0.28 -26.71 -11.94
N GLY A 46 -0.32 -26.28 -13.21
CA GLY A 46 -1.48 -26.47 -14.09
C GLY A 46 -2.61 -25.45 -13.88
N ARG A 47 -2.47 -24.51 -12.93
CA ARG A 47 -3.42 -23.41 -12.73
C ARG A 47 -3.28 -22.38 -13.85
N ASN A 48 -4.39 -21.72 -14.15
CA ASN A 48 -4.43 -20.66 -15.14
C ASN A 48 -5.44 -19.59 -14.70
N ILE A 49 -5.01 -18.33 -14.69
CA ILE A 49 -5.92 -17.22 -14.49
C ILE A 49 -6.68 -17.00 -15.81
N LYS A 50 -7.99 -17.24 -15.80
CA LYS A 50 -8.86 -16.78 -16.88
C LYS A 50 -8.89 -15.24 -16.84
N PRO A 51 -8.39 -14.54 -17.88
CA PRO A 51 -8.55 -13.09 -17.95
C PRO A 51 -10.04 -12.75 -18.00
N CYS A 52 -10.48 -11.86 -17.11
CA CYS A 52 -11.84 -11.38 -17.03
C CYS A 52 -11.87 -9.90 -17.39
N LEU A 53 -12.94 -9.46 -18.04
CA LEU A 53 -13.17 -8.03 -18.22
C LEU A 53 -13.43 -7.43 -16.84
N ILE A 54 -12.58 -6.50 -16.43
CA ILE A 54 -12.70 -5.73 -15.21
C ILE A 54 -12.82 -4.24 -15.59
N HIS A 55 -13.37 -3.44 -14.70
CA HIS A 55 -13.46 -1.99 -14.91
C HIS A 55 -12.06 -1.37 -14.82
N GLY A 56 -11.27 -1.80 -13.83
CA GLY A 56 -9.92 -1.27 -13.61
C GLY A 56 -9.93 0.17 -13.11
N ASP A 57 -11.03 0.63 -12.50
CA ASP A 57 -11.15 1.86 -11.71
C ASP A 57 -12.49 1.88 -10.94
N LEU A 58 -12.99 0.72 -10.49
CA LEU A 58 -14.31 0.62 -9.86
C LEU A 58 -14.23 0.94 -8.36
N TRP A 59 -14.66 2.15 -8.01
CA TRP A 59 -14.89 2.60 -6.64
C TRP A 59 -16.20 3.39 -6.57
N ASP A 60 -16.60 3.83 -5.38
CA ASP A 60 -17.96 4.34 -5.15
C ASP A 60 -18.39 5.47 -6.08
N GLU A 61 -17.49 6.42 -6.37
CA GLU A 61 -17.78 7.57 -7.24
C GLU A 61 -17.74 7.23 -8.74
N ASN A 62 -17.12 6.10 -9.09
CA ASN A 62 -17.13 5.56 -10.45
C ASN A 62 -18.23 4.50 -10.66
N CYS A 63 -19.12 4.31 -9.68
CA CYS A 63 -20.31 3.47 -9.83
C CYS A 63 -21.49 4.32 -10.37
N ALA A 64 -21.57 4.46 -11.68
CA ALA A 64 -22.74 5.02 -12.38
C ALA A 64 -23.29 4.00 -13.40
N ASP A 65 -24.52 4.20 -13.87
CA ASP A 65 -25.16 3.40 -14.92
C ASP A 65 -24.79 3.86 -16.36
N ASP A 66 -23.89 4.84 -16.49
CA ASP A 66 -23.42 5.35 -17.78
C ASP A 66 -22.27 4.52 -18.38
N MET A 67 -22.36 4.25 -19.69
CA MET A 67 -21.56 3.29 -20.45
C MET A 67 -20.12 3.74 -20.76
N ARG A 68 -19.69 4.92 -20.30
CA ARG A 68 -18.44 5.54 -20.75
C ARG A 68 -17.28 5.36 -19.76
N THR A 69 -16.98 4.11 -19.42
CA THR A 69 -15.83 3.77 -18.58
C THR A 69 -14.82 2.89 -19.32
N GLY A 70 -13.53 3.08 -19.01
CA GLY A 70 -12.48 2.20 -19.50
C GLY A 70 -12.66 0.81 -18.89
N SER A 71 -12.42 -0.24 -19.67
CA SER A 71 -12.42 -1.62 -19.17
C SER A 71 -11.14 -2.32 -19.64
N VAL A 72 -10.58 -3.19 -18.81
CA VAL A 72 -9.36 -3.94 -19.11
C VAL A 72 -9.56 -5.42 -18.82
N TYR A 73 -8.83 -6.30 -19.52
CA TYR A 73 -8.80 -7.72 -19.16
C TYR A 73 -7.72 -7.97 -18.11
N ALA A 74 -8.11 -8.45 -16.93
CA ALA A 74 -7.18 -8.75 -15.84
C ALA A 74 -7.69 -9.91 -14.96
N HIS A 75 -6.94 -10.22 -13.90
CA HIS A 75 -7.40 -11.11 -12.84
C HIS A 75 -8.59 -10.49 -12.12
N ASN A 76 -9.68 -11.24 -11.95
CA ASN A 76 -10.92 -10.76 -11.31
C ASN A 76 -10.69 -10.15 -9.92
N GLU A 77 -9.78 -10.74 -9.13
CA GLU A 77 -9.47 -10.26 -7.77
C GLU A 77 -8.81 -8.87 -7.74
N TYR A 78 -8.21 -8.42 -8.86
CA TYR A 78 -7.59 -7.10 -8.96
C TYR A 78 -8.59 -5.97 -8.73
N GLU A 79 -9.83 -6.13 -9.21
CA GLU A 79 -10.89 -5.12 -9.01
C GLU A 79 -11.24 -4.97 -7.52
N ILE A 80 -11.32 -6.09 -6.79
CA ILE A 80 -11.66 -6.05 -5.35
C ILE A 80 -10.53 -5.43 -4.54
N GLY A 81 -9.29 -5.42 -5.05
CA GLY A 81 -8.19 -4.68 -4.41
C GLY A 81 -8.55 -3.21 -4.18
N TYR A 82 -9.29 -2.58 -5.10
CA TYR A 82 -9.66 -1.18 -4.95
C TYR A 82 -10.74 -0.96 -3.87
N TRP A 83 -11.53 -1.98 -3.55
CA TRP A 83 -12.58 -1.89 -2.54
C TRP A 83 -12.04 -2.01 -1.12
N ARG A 84 -10.83 -2.56 -0.95
CA ARG A 84 -10.25 -2.85 0.36
C ARG A 84 -10.15 -1.65 1.30
N PRO A 85 -9.71 -0.45 0.86
CA PRO A 85 -9.57 0.69 1.75
C PRO A 85 -10.91 1.11 2.39
N VAL A 86 -10.91 1.30 3.71
CA VAL A 86 -12.12 1.59 4.51
C VAL A 86 -12.87 2.87 4.11
N ARG A 87 -12.20 3.77 3.38
CA ARG A 87 -12.82 4.98 2.80
C ARG A 87 -13.88 4.67 1.74
N HIS A 88 -13.87 3.47 1.18
CA HIS A 88 -14.85 3.06 0.17
C HIS A 88 -16.05 2.37 0.82
N ARG A 89 -17.28 2.69 0.38
CA ARG A 89 -18.50 1.97 0.81
C ARG A 89 -18.47 0.51 0.34
N LEU A 90 -17.84 0.23 -0.80
CA LEU A 90 -17.60 -1.13 -1.28
C LEU A 90 -16.70 -1.99 -0.36
N SER A 91 -15.98 -1.38 0.60
CA SER A 91 -15.22 -2.11 1.62
C SER A 91 -16.11 -2.94 2.56
N HIS A 92 -17.42 -2.60 2.64
CA HIS A 92 -18.35 -3.31 3.49
C HIS A 92 -18.47 -4.78 3.07
N GLY A 93 -18.29 -5.69 4.03
CA GLY A 93 -18.16 -7.13 3.75
C GLY A 93 -19.33 -7.77 3.02
N THR A 94 -20.51 -7.13 2.98
CA THR A 94 -21.64 -7.59 2.15
C THR A 94 -21.31 -7.61 0.66
N TYR A 95 -20.60 -6.58 0.15
CA TYR A 95 -20.25 -6.48 -1.27
C TYR A 95 -19.20 -7.53 -1.64
N VAL A 96 -18.16 -7.67 -0.81
CA VAL A 96 -17.11 -8.69 -1.01
C VAL A 96 -17.71 -10.10 -0.95
N ARG A 97 -18.61 -10.39 0.01
CA ARG A 97 -19.31 -11.69 0.07
C ARG A 97 -20.20 -11.95 -1.14
N ALA A 98 -20.92 -10.94 -1.61
CA ALA A 98 -21.75 -11.05 -2.80
C ALA A 98 -20.89 -11.34 -4.05
N TYR A 99 -19.77 -10.64 -4.22
CA TYR A 99 -18.85 -10.88 -5.33
C TYR A 99 -18.31 -12.31 -5.33
N LYS A 100 -17.86 -12.80 -4.17
CA LYS A 100 -17.34 -14.18 -4.00
C LYS A 100 -18.36 -15.27 -4.36
N LYS A 101 -19.66 -14.98 -4.31
CA LYS A 101 -20.71 -15.91 -4.77
C LYS A 101 -20.72 -16.10 -6.29
N HIS A 102 -20.28 -15.08 -7.04
CA HIS A 102 -20.30 -15.07 -8.51
C HIS A 102 -18.93 -15.35 -9.12
N PHE A 103 -17.86 -14.96 -8.43
CA PHE A 103 -16.49 -15.19 -8.84
C PHE A 103 -15.75 -15.90 -7.70
N PRO A 104 -15.46 -17.20 -7.83
CA PRO A 104 -14.74 -17.94 -6.80
C PRO A 104 -13.33 -17.36 -6.60
N ILE A 105 -12.80 -17.58 -5.40
CA ILE A 105 -11.44 -17.21 -5.04
C ILE A 105 -10.47 -18.06 -5.88
N SER A 106 -9.38 -17.46 -6.36
CA SER A 106 -8.36 -18.19 -7.10
C SER A 106 -7.47 -18.98 -6.14
N GLU A 107 -7.12 -20.21 -6.51
CA GLU A 107 -6.16 -21.02 -5.75
C GLU A 107 -4.73 -20.43 -5.79
N PRO A 108 -4.01 -20.33 -4.66
CA PRO A 108 -4.35 -20.84 -3.33
C PRO A 108 -5.31 -19.90 -2.61
N GLU A 109 -6.41 -20.40 -2.06
CA GLU A 109 -7.43 -19.55 -1.42
C GLU A 109 -6.89 -18.83 -0.16
N GLU A 110 -5.94 -19.44 0.55
CA GLU A 110 -5.31 -18.85 1.73
C GLU A 110 -4.58 -17.54 1.45
N ASP A 111 -4.08 -17.38 0.21
CA ASP A 111 -3.37 -16.17 -0.23
C ASP A 111 -4.33 -15.04 -0.62
N TRP A 112 -5.66 -15.25 -0.58
CA TRP A 112 -6.67 -14.27 -1.00
C TRP A 112 -6.47 -12.89 -0.34
N ASP A 113 -6.34 -12.85 0.98
CA ASP A 113 -6.29 -11.57 1.70
C ASP A 113 -4.98 -10.83 1.40
N ALA A 114 -3.87 -11.56 1.36
CA ALA A 114 -2.56 -11.03 0.99
C ALA A 114 -2.55 -10.50 -0.46
N ARG A 115 -3.19 -11.21 -1.41
CA ARG A 115 -3.36 -10.73 -2.79
C ARG A 115 -4.23 -9.49 -2.85
N ASN A 116 -5.32 -9.43 -2.07
CA ASN A 116 -6.20 -8.27 -2.04
C ASN A 116 -5.49 -7.03 -1.47
N LEU A 117 -4.68 -7.19 -0.41
CA LEU A 117 -3.81 -6.14 0.13
C LEU A 117 -2.75 -5.69 -0.88
N LEU A 118 -2.11 -6.64 -1.58
CA LEU A 118 -1.16 -6.31 -2.64
C LEU A 118 -1.83 -5.50 -3.78
N TYR A 119 -3.02 -5.91 -4.22
CA TYR A 119 -3.73 -5.21 -5.29
C TYR A 119 -4.24 -3.82 -4.87
N SER A 120 -4.55 -3.60 -3.58
CA SER A 120 -4.98 -2.28 -3.10
C SER A 120 -3.86 -1.23 -3.15
N MET A 121 -2.59 -1.65 -3.03
CA MET A 121 -1.43 -0.74 -3.01
C MET A 121 -1.34 0.15 -4.24
N ARG A 122 -1.67 -0.37 -5.43
CA ARG A 122 -1.67 0.43 -6.67
C ARG A 122 -2.58 1.64 -6.54
N TRP A 123 -3.75 1.48 -5.93
CA TRP A 123 -4.74 2.55 -5.80
C TRP A 123 -4.34 3.54 -4.72
N ASN A 124 -3.87 3.04 -3.58
CA ASN A 124 -3.41 3.87 -2.47
C ASN A 124 -2.20 4.73 -2.86
N ILE A 125 -1.23 4.19 -3.61
CA ILE A 125 -0.08 4.97 -4.07
C ILE A 125 -0.48 6.00 -5.13
N SER A 126 -1.43 5.69 -6.02
CA SER A 126 -1.98 6.69 -6.94
C SER A 126 -2.71 7.82 -6.20
N LEU A 127 -3.43 7.51 -5.13
CA LEU A 127 -4.08 8.52 -4.29
C LEU A 127 -3.07 9.39 -3.55
N SER A 128 -1.95 8.81 -3.09
CA SER A 128 -0.81 9.55 -2.51
C SER A 128 -0.31 10.63 -3.49
N VAL A 129 -0.11 10.26 -4.75
CA VAL A 129 0.32 11.20 -5.81
C VAL A 129 -0.71 12.30 -6.06
N LEU A 130 -1.98 11.92 -6.21
CA LEU A 130 -3.05 12.88 -6.55
C LEU A 130 -3.40 13.83 -5.38
N VAL A 131 -3.30 13.33 -4.16
CA VAL A 131 -3.64 14.05 -2.93
C VAL A 131 -2.51 13.85 -1.92
N PRO A 132 -1.44 14.67 -1.97
CA PRO A 132 -0.25 14.50 -1.12
C PRO A 132 -0.54 14.48 0.38
N ILE A 133 -1.54 15.24 0.83
CA ILE A 133 -1.95 15.32 2.25
C ILE A 133 -2.76 14.09 2.72
N SER A 134 -3.03 13.12 1.86
CA SER A 134 -3.90 11.97 2.16
C SER A 134 -3.28 10.94 3.13
N GLY A 135 -1.96 11.03 3.39
CA GLY A 135 -1.23 10.08 4.22
C GLY A 135 -1.10 8.67 3.63
N GLN A 136 -1.57 8.45 2.39
CA GLN A 136 -1.61 7.12 1.78
C GLN A 136 -0.23 6.52 1.52
N ARG A 137 0.79 7.36 1.34
CA ARG A 137 2.18 6.90 1.20
C ARG A 137 2.61 6.04 2.38
N LYS A 138 2.32 6.51 3.60
CA LYS A 138 2.61 5.77 4.84
C LYS A 138 1.76 4.51 4.95
N VAL A 139 0.48 4.57 4.57
CA VAL A 139 -0.39 3.38 4.57
C VAL A 139 0.18 2.29 3.66
N VAL A 140 0.61 2.65 2.44
CA VAL A 140 1.25 1.70 1.52
C VAL A 140 2.53 1.13 2.13
N PHE A 141 3.34 1.96 2.78
CA PHE A 141 4.53 1.50 3.49
C PHE A 141 4.21 0.45 4.57
N ASP A 142 3.25 0.73 5.44
CA ASP A 142 2.82 -0.18 6.49
C ASP A 142 2.26 -1.49 5.90
N ASP A 143 1.44 -1.39 4.84
CA ASP A 143 0.89 -2.55 4.12
C ASP A 143 2.00 -3.41 3.50
N MET A 144 3.06 -2.80 2.95
CA MET A 144 4.22 -3.55 2.43
C MET A 144 4.93 -4.31 3.55
N LYS A 145 5.11 -3.69 4.72
CA LYS A 145 5.73 -4.34 5.89
C LYS A 145 4.90 -5.51 6.40
N ILE A 146 3.57 -5.41 6.37
CA ILE A 146 2.67 -6.53 6.72
C ILE A 146 2.95 -7.73 5.79
N LEU A 147 2.91 -7.53 4.47
CA LEU A 147 3.17 -8.61 3.52
C LEU A 147 4.58 -9.19 3.62
N CYS A 148 5.59 -8.32 3.82
CA CYS A 148 6.97 -8.76 3.97
C CYS A 148 7.19 -9.56 5.26
N ARG A 149 6.49 -9.20 6.35
CA ARG A 149 6.56 -9.94 7.62
C ARG A 149 6.03 -11.37 7.46
N ASP A 150 4.97 -11.55 6.69
CA ASP A 150 4.37 -12.86 6.50
C ASP A 150 5.16 -13.73 5.50
N ILE A 151 5.81 -13.13 4.50
CA ILE A 151 6.43 -13.86 3.38
C ILE A 151 7.96 -13.96 3.51
N CYS A 152 8.63 -12.92 3.98
CA CYS A 152 10.09 -12.83 4.08
C CYS A 152 10.52 -12.11 5.38
N PRO A 153 10.13 -12.63 6.56
CA PRO A 153 10.40 -11.98 7.85
C PRO A 153 11.89 -11.73 8.10
N ASP A 154 12.76 -12.67 7.72
CA ASP A 154 14.20 -12.55 7.93
C ASP A 154 14.81 -11.40 7.12
N GLU A 155 14.35 -11.20 5.88
CA GLU A 155 14.82 -10.10 5.04
C GLU A 155 14.28 -8.75 5.51
N LEU A 156 13.03 -8.71 5.97
CA LEU A 156 12.45 -7.52 6.58
C LEU A 156 13.22 -7.12 7.84
N ALA A 157 13.55 -8.07 8.71
CA ALA A 157 14.31 -7.80 9.94
C ALA A 157 15.69 -7.20 9.65
N LYS A 158 16.37 -7.64 8.57
CA LYS A 158 17.64 -7.05 8.14
C LYS A 158 17.47 -5.59 7.69
N VAL A 159 16.40 -5.29 6.95
CA VAL A 159 16.08 -3.92 6.54
C VAL A 159 15.79 -3.06 7.78
N GLU A 160 14.91 -3.50 8.67
CA GLU A 160 14.58 -2.74 9.89
C GLU A 160 15.79 -2.51 10.80
N ALA A 161 16.72 -3.48 10.89
CA ALA A 161 17.98 -3.32 11.60
C ALA A 161 18.87 -2.23 11.00
N GLN A 162 18.84 -1.99 9.68
CA GLN A 162 19.62 -0.94 9.04
C GLN A 162 19.10 0.45 9.43
N PHE A 163 17.78 0.64 9.45
CA PHE A 163 17.16 1.94 9.71
C PHE A 163 16.99 2.26 11.21
N THR A 164 17.04 1.27 12.10
CA THR A 164 17.06 1.50 13.56
C THR A 164 18.42 1.98 14.08
N VAL A 165 19.51 1.69 13.37
CA VAL A 165 20.88 2.10 13.75
C VAL A 165 21.16 3.55 13.32
N THR A 166 20.63 4.01 12.19
CA THR A 166 20.80 5.38 11.68
C THR A 166 20.02 6.42 12.47
N GLY A 167 18.85 6.09 13.03
CA GLY A 167 18.05 7.02 13.86
C GLY A 167 18.63 7.36 15.24
N LYS A 168 19.76 6.74 15.64
CA LYS A 168 20.39 6.96 16.95
C LYS A 168 21.56 7.96 16.94
N ASN A 169 21.98 8.40 15.74
CA ASN A 169 23.12 9.31 15.57
C ASN A 169 22.72 10.77 15.32
N ASP A 170 21.42 11.10 15.31
CA ASP A 170 20.91 12.45 15.03
C ASP A 170 20.31 13.14 16.28
N SER A 171 20.61 12.62 17.48
CA SER A 171 20.24 13.22 18.75
C SER A 171 21.48 13.55 19.58
N THR A 172 22.24 14.55 19.13
CA THR A 172 23.15 15.31 20.00
C THR A 172 23.05 16.79 19.62
N ASP A 173 22.69 17.58 20.64
CA ASP A 173 22.94 19.02 20.81
C ASP A 173 22.02 20.02 20.09
N VAL A 174 20.77 20.16 20.57
CA VAL A 174 20.15 21.48 20.85
C VAL A 174 19.12 21.32 21.98
N ALA A 175 19.55 21.47 23.23
CA ALA A 175 18.67 21.76 24.36
C ALA A 175 19.55 22.36 25.47
N ASP A 176 19.53 23.68 25.59
CA ASP A 176 19.73 24.46 26.84
C ASP A 176 19.89 25.95 26.49
N GLU A 177 18.86 26.61 25.97
CA GLU A 177 18.78 28.10 25.95
C GLU A 177 17.34 28.65 26.13
N GLU A 178 16.34 27.86 26.56
CA GLU A 178 14.94 28.34 26.70
C GLU A 178 14.43 28.49 28.16
N GLU A 179 15.29 28.39 29.18
CA GLU A 179 14.84 28.50 30.59
C GLU A 179 15.13 29.85 31.29
N GLU A 180 15.69 30.87 30.61
CA GLU A 180 16.00 32.17 31.26
C GLU A 180 15.00 33.33 30.98
N GLU A 181 13.98 33.17 30.13
CA GLU A 181 13.06 34.28 29.80
C GLU A 181 11.76 34.35 30.64
N GLU A 182 11.43 33.35 31.48
CA GLU A 182 10.17 33.37 32.25
C GLU A 182 10.26 34.03 33.65
N GLU A 183 11.44 34.43 34.14
CA GLU A 183 11.56 35.07 35.48
C GLU A 183 11.50 36.61 35.48
N GLU A 184 11.54 37.30 34.33
CA GLU A 184 11.48 38.79 34.30
C GLU A 184 10.06 39.38 34.16
N GLU A 185 9.01 38.60 33.85
CA GLU A 185 7.65 39.14 33.71
C GLU A 185 6.80 39.16 35.00
N GLU A 186 7.25 38.55 36.11
CA GLU A 186 6.48 38.57 37.38
C GLU A 186 6.85 39.73 38.34
N GLU A 187 7.81 40.60 38.02
CA GLU A 187 8.13 41.78 38.86
C GLU A 187 7.46 43.12 38.43
N GLU A 188 6.67 43.17 37.35
CA GLU A 188 5.98 44.41 36.92
C GLU A 188 4.48 44.53 37.25
N GLU A 189 3.85 43.55 37.92
CA GLU A 189 2.47 43.68 38.41
C GLU A 189 2.34 43.40 39.93
N THR A 190 2.92 44.24 40.79
CA THR A 190 2.36 44.51 42.14
C THR A 190 2.66 45.91 42.69
#